data_AF-A0A846Y2K7-F1
#
_entry.id   AF-A0A846Y2K7-F1
#
_cell.length_a   1.000
_cell.length_b   1.000
_cell.length_c   1.000
_cell.angle_alpha   90.00
_cell.angle_beta   90.00
_cell.angle_gamma   90.00
#
_symmetry.space_group_name_H-M   'P 1'
#
loop_
_entity.id
_entity.type
_entity.pdbx_description
1 polymer ?
#
loop_
_entity_poly.entity_id
_entity_poly.type
_entity_poly.pdbx_seq_one_letter_code
_entity_poly.pdbx_strand_id
1 'polypeptide(L)'
;MTVIDAPGFVPAPTSGWTSACRLDHLIPGRGVAVLLRGGRQAALFLLPDGTLYAVGNIDPFGRAAVISRGLVGSRGIVPVVVSPLLKQAFSLIDGHCLDDGTHALPVYGVRVVDGVVAVSNEPLDRGGRP
;
A
#
# COMPACT_ATOMS: atom_id res chain seq x y z
N MET A 1 -29.57 15.83 28.21
CA MET A 1 -29.03 16.67 27.11
C MET A 1 -27.55 16.89 27.35
N THR A 2 -26.67 16.16 26.67
CA THR A 2 -25.37 16.67 26.20
C THR A 2 -24.92 15.75 25.07
N VAL A 3 -25.19 16.16 23.84
CA VAL A 3 -24.55 15.58 22.65
C VAL A 3 -23.18 16.25 22.58
N ILE A 4 -22.11 15.46 22.62
CA ILE A 4 -20.77 15.95 22.28
C ILE A 4 -20.79 16.14 20.77
N ASP A 5 -20.84 17.39 20.34
CA ASP A 5 -20.62 17.77 18.95
C ASP A 5 -19.17 17.38 18.61
N ALA A 6 -19.00 16.24 17.94
CA ALA A 6 -17.72 15.93 17.33
C ALA A 6 -17.50 16.97 16.23
N PRO A 7 -16.42 17.76 16.24
CA PRO A 7 -16.18 18.71 15.17
C PRO A 7 -16.15 17.93 13.86
N GLY A 8 -17.09 18.28 12.97
CA GLY A 8 -17.23 17.65 11.66
C GLY A 8 -15.87 17.66 10.97
N PHE A 9 -15.28 16.47 10.83
CA PHE A 9 -14.08 16.30 10.03
C PHE A 9 -14.49 16.53 8.58
N VAL A 10 -14.26 17.74 8.08
CA VAL A 10 -14.30 17.99 6.65
C VAL A 10 -13.04 17.36 6.08
N PRO A 11 -13.12 16.26 5.29
CA PRO A 11 -11.95 15.68 4.69
C PRO A 11 -11.35 16.73 3.75
N ALA A 12 -10.13 17.18 4.05
CA ALA A 12 -9.36 17.95 3.09
C ALA A 12 -9.19 17.11 1.80
N PRO A 13 -9.12 17.75 0.62
CA PRO A 13 -8.85 17.02 -0.61
C PRO A 13 -7.63 16.13 -0.40
N THR A 14 -7.81 14.84 -0.65
CA THR A 14 -6.79 13.81 -0.43
C THR A 14 -5.78 13.78 -1.56
N SER A 15 -5.80 14.72 -2.50
CA SER A 15 -4.75 14.84 -3.51
C SER A 15 -3.40 15.17 -2.86
N GLY A 16 -2.33 14.57 -3.37
CA GLY A 16 -0.97 14.81 -2.89
C GLY A 16 -0.27 13.56 -2.34
N TRP A 17 0.74 13.80 -1.51
CA TRP A 17 1.70 12.79 -1.09
C TRP A 17 1.89 12.83 0.43
N THR A 18 2.04 11.65 1.04
CA THR A 18 2.45 11.48 2.44
C THR A 18 3.90 11.02 2.49
N SER A 19 4.75 11.76 3.19
CA SER A 19 6.12 11.32 3.48
C SER A 19 6.08 10.12 4.42
N ALA A 20 6.70 9.02 4.01
CA ALA A 20 6.74 7.78 4.79
C ALA A 20 7.97 7.77 5.72
N CYS A 21 9.16 7.69 5.13
CA CYS A 21 10.44 7.66 5.85
C CYS A 21 11.60 7.98 4.90
N ARG A 22 12.82 8.06 5.44
CA ARG A 22 14.03 8.12 4.62
C ARG A 22 14.25 6.78 3.90
N LEU A 23 14.79 6.82 2.69
CA LEU A 23 15.07 5.64 1.89
C LEU A 23 16.03 4.67 2.60
N ASP A 24 17.04 5.20 3.28
CA ASP A 24 18.04 4.42 4.04
C ASP A 24 17.48 3.74 5.30
N HIS A 25 16.24 4.03 5.70
CA HIS A 25 15.55 3.32 6.78
C HIS A 25 14.78 2.09 6.27
N LEU A 26 14.56 1.97 4.95
CA LEU A 26 13.89 0.81 4.37
C LEU A 26 14.88 -0.35 4.24
N ILE A 27 14.47 -1.51 4.74
CA ILE A 27 15.21 -2.77 4.57
C ILE A 27 14.60 -3.51 3.38
N PRO A 28 15.38 -3.86 2.35
CA PRO A 28 14.86 -4.61 1.21
C PRO A 28 14.09 -5.86 1.62
N GLY A 29 12.91 -6.06 1.02
CA GLY A 29 12.00 -7.17 1.27
C GLY A 29 11.15 -7.05 2.55
N ARG A 30 11.41 -6.06 3.42
CA ARG A 30 10.57 -5.80 4.60
C ARG A 30 9.59 -4.67 4.31
N GLY A 31 8.30 -4.97 4.39
CA GLY A 31 7.26 -3.97 4.25
C GLY A 31 7.14 -3.06 5.47
N VAL A 32 6.69 -1.83 5.21
CA VAL A 32 6.32 -0.87 6.26
C VAL A 32 4.92 -0.34 5.99
N ALA A 33 4.13 -0.16 7.05
CA ALA A 33 2.81 0.46 6.96
C ALA A 33 2.94 1.99 6.93
N VAL A 34 2.20 2.63 6.04
CA VAL A 34 2.13 4.09 5.92
C VAL A 34 0.68 4.51 6.12
N LEU A 35 0.44 5.36 7.12
CA LEU A 35 -0.86 5.99 7.33
C LEU A 35 -0.96 7.22 6.43
N LEU A 36 -1.83 7.15 5.42
CA LEU A 36 -2.05 8.23 4.46
C LEU A 36 -3.09 9.21 4.99
N ARG A 37 -3.14 10.40 4.38
CA ARG A 37 -4.24 11.34 4.63
C ARG A 37 -5.60 10.70 4.32
N GLY A 38 -6.61 11.05 5.13
CA GLY A 38 -7.94 10.43 5.03
C GLY A 38 -8.04 9.05 5.70
N GLY A 39 -7.04 8.61 6.47
CA GLY A 39 -7.10 7.39 7.28
C GLY A 39 -6.83 6.09 6.51
N ARG A 40 -6.45 6.20 5.24
CA ARG A 40 -6.09 5.06 4.40
C ARG A 40 -4.73 4.53 4.78
N GLN A 41 -4.48 3.26 4.46
CA GLN A 41 -3.22 2.62 4.79
C GLN A 41 -2.60 1.97 3.55
N ALA A 42 -1.32 2.24 3.34
CA ALA A 42 -0.50 1.60 2.33
C ALA A 42 0.58 0.72 2.98
N ALA A 43 0.96 -0.34 2.29
CA ALA A 43 2.13 -1.17 2.56
C ALA A 43 3.20 -0.81 1.51
N LEU A 44 4.30 -0.23 1.98
CA LEU A 44 5.44 0.21 1.17
C LEU A 44 6.55 -0.84 1.25
N PHE A 45 7.12 -1.20 0.10
CA PHE A 45 8.18 -2.18 -0.02
C PHE A 45 9.32 -1.61 -0.86
N LEU A 46 10.56 -1.81 -0.38
CA LEU A 46 11.78 -1.69 -1.16
C LEU A 46 12.20 -3.11 -1.58
N LEU A 47 12.49 -3.32 -2.86
CA LEU A 47 12.98 -4.60 -3.37
C LEU A 47 14.52 -4.61 -3.45
N PRO A 48 15.16 -5.80 -3.54
CA PRO A 48 16.62 -5.91 -3.64
C PRO A 48 17.23 -5.21 -4.85
N ASP A 49 16.46 -5.03 -5.93
CA ASP A 49 16.87 -4.31 -7.13
C ASP A 49 16.78 -2.78 -6.99
N GLY A 50 16.33 -2.28 -5.84
CA GLY A 50 16.14 -0.86 -5.54
C GLY A 50 14.76 -0.32 -5.91
N THR A 51 13.87 -1.14 -6.49
CA THR A 51 12.54 -0.70 -6.89
C THR A 51 11.63 -0.54 -5.66
N LEU A 52 10.81 0.52 -5.67
CA LEU A 52 9.82 0.78 -4.62
C LEU A 52 8.41 0.54 -5.14
N TYR A 53 7.61 -0.17 -4.34
CA TYR A 53 6.19 -0.39 -4.61
C TYR A 53 5.34 -0.07 -3.37
N ALA A 54 4.14 0.43 -3.58
CA ALA A 54 3.16 0.63 -2.53
C ALA A 54 1.79 0.09 -2.93
N VAL A 55 1.21 -0.74 -2.07
CA VAL A 55 -0.13 -1.33 -2.25
C VAL A 55 -1.00 -1.11 -1.01
N GLY A 56 -2.28 -1.44 -1.04
CA GLY A 56 -3.15 -1.37 0.14
C GLY A 56 -2.63 -2.23 1.30
N ASN A 57 -2.70 -1.71 2.53
CA ASN A 57 -2.27 -2.47 3.70
C ASN A 57 -3.33 -3.46 4.21
N ILE A 58 -4.58 -3.34 3.76
CA ILE A 58 -5.69 -4.20 4.18
C ILE A 58 -5.76 -5.43 3.28
N ASP A 59 -5.64 -6.61 3.88
CA ASP A 59 -5.92 -7.88 3.20
C ASP A 59 -7.42 -7.95 2.85
N PRO A 60 -7.81 -8.18 1.58
CA PRO A 60 -9.21 -8.17 1.18
C PRO A 60 -10.01 -9.39 1.66
N PHE A 61 -9.34 -10.52 1.94
CA PHE A 61 -9.97 -11.74 2.43
C PHE A 61 -10.15 -11.68 3.95
N GLY A 62 -9.06 -11.38 4.67
CA GLY A 62 -9.04 -11.33 6.13
C GLY A 62 -9.51 -10.02 6.73
N ARG A 63 -9.67 -8.97 5.91
CA ARG A 63 -10.06 -7.60 6.30
C ARG A 63 -9.20 -7.01 7.41
N ALA A 64 -7.91 -7.35 7.42
CA ALA A 64 -6.95 -6.92 8.44
C ALA A 64 -5.78 -6.13 7.83
N ALA A 65 -5.24 -5.16 8.58
CA ALA A 65 -4.15 -4.29 8.16
C ALA A 65 -2.76 -4.98 8.27
N VAL A 66 -2.52 -5.99 7.43
CA VAL A 66 -1.38 -6.92 7.58
C VAL A 66 -0.50 -7.05 6.35
N ILE A 67 -0.83 -6.47 5.20
CA ILE A 67 -0.06 -6.70 3.97
C ILE A 67 1.39 -6.26 4.10
N SER A 68 1.67 -5.15 4.78
CA SER A 68 3.05 -4.71 5.10
C SER A 68 3.90 -5.74 5.85
N ARG A 69 3.28 -6.74 6.48
CA ARG A 69 3.96 -7.84 7.19
C ARG A 69 4.10 -9.09 6.33
N GLY A 70 3.64 -9.02 5.07
CA GLY A 70 3.72 -10.09 4.10
C GLY A 70 5.14 -10.38 3.65
N LEU A 71 5.32 -11.59 3.11
CA LEU A 71 6.60 -12.01 2.56
C LEU A 71 6.71 -11.54 1.11
N VAL A 72 7.73 -10.74 0.79
CA VAL A 72 8.03 -10.37 -0.60
C VAL A 72 8.71 -11.54 -1.30
N GLY A 73 8.33 -11.78 -2.55
CA GLY A 73 8.94 -12.79 -3.40
C GLY A 73 8.56 -12.57 -4.86
N SER A 74 8.59 -13.64 -5.65
CA SER A 74 8.18 -13.60 -7.05
C SER A 74 7.29 -14.79 -7.43
N ARG A 75 6.39 -14.56 -8.37
CA ARG A 75 5.68 -15.61 -9.12
C ARG A 75 6.12 -15.49 -10.58
N GLY A 76 7.09 -16.31 -10.98
CA GLY A 76 7.80 -16.10 -12.23
C GLY A 76 8.52 -14.75 -12.22
N ILE A 77 8.17 -13.88 -13.16
CA ILE A 77 8.74 -12.53 -13.29
C ILE A 77 7.98 -11.46 -12.49
N VAL A 78 6.82 -11.80 -11.90
CA VAL A 78 5.97 -10.83 -11.20
C VAL A 78 6.43 -10.72 -9.75
N PRO A 79 6.87 -9.54 -9.26
CA PRO A 79 7.14 -9.33 -7.85
C PRO A 79 5.83 -9.34 -7.06
N VAL A 80 5.79 -10.08 -5.97
CA VAL A 80 4.59 -10.27 -5.16
C VAL A 80 4.85 -10.02 -3.69
N VAL A 81 3.78 -9.69 -2.96
CA VAL A 81 3.68 -9.85 -1.51
C VAL A 81 2.69 -10.96 -1.21
N VAL A 82 3.10 -11.92 -0.40
CA VAL A 82 2.24 -12.99 0.09
C VAL A 82 1.60 -12.55 1.41
N SER A 83 0.26 -12.54 1.47
CA SER A 83 -0.46 -12.19 2.68
C SER A 83 -0.01 -13.05 3.88
N PRO A 84 0.21 -12.45 5.07
CA PRO A 84 0.47 -13.22 6.28
C PRO A 84 -0.65 -14.18 6.68
N LEU A 85 -1.90 -13.86 6.33
CA LEU A 85 -3.08 -14.59 6.82
C LEU A 85 -3.29 -15.87 6.03
N LEU A 86 -3.78 -15.74 4.80
CA LEU A 86 -4.26 -16.86 3.98
C LEU A 86 -3.34 -17.17 2.79
N LYS A 87 -2.16 -16.54 2.75
CA LYS A 87 -1.06 -16.81 1.81
C LYS A 87 -1.37 -16.54 0.33
N GLN A 88 -2.39 -15.73 0.03
CA GLN A 88 -2.58 -15.24 -1.33
C GLN A 88 -1.41 -14.32 -1.72
N ALA A 89 -0.92 -14.49 -2.95
CA ALA A 89 0.11 -13.69 -3.56
C ALA A 89 -0.51 -12.53 -4.34
N PHE A 90 -0.19 -11.30 -3.94
CA PHE A 90 -0.62 -10.09 -4.63
C PHE A 90 0.56 -9.48 -5.38
N SER A 91 0.36 -9.15 -6.65
CA SER A 91 1.33 -8.42 -7.46
C SER A 91 1.62 -7.05 -6.86
N LEU A 92 2.89 -6.69 -6.71
CA LEU A 92 3.31 -5.37 -6.26
C LEU A 92 3.20 -4.30 -7.36
N ILE A 93 3.08 -4.73 -8.62
CA ILE A 93 2.99 -3.83 -9.78
C ILE A 93 1.57 -3.28 -9.93
N ASP A 94 0.59 -4.17 -9.92
CA ASP A 94 -0.80 -3.87 -10.28
C ASP A 94 -1.80 -4.34 -9.22
N GLY A 95 -1.33 -4.91 -8.10
CA GLY A 95 -2.15 -5.29 -6.95
C GLY A 95 -3.01 -6.53 -7.14
N HIS A 96 -3.08 -7.14 -8.34
CA HIS A 96 -3.93 -8.31 -8.58
C HIS A 96 -3.49 -9.48 -7.72
N CYS A 97 -4.47 -10.21 -7.19
CA CYS A 97 -4.24 -11.50 -6.56
C CYS A 97 -4.01 -12.56 -7.64
N LEU A 98 -2.88 -13.24 -7.57
CA LEU A 98 -2.50 -14.28 -8.55
C LEU A 98 -3.17 -15.62 -8.28
N ASP A 99 -3.70 -15.82 -7.06
CA ASP A 99 -4.39 -17.05 -6.68
C ASP A 99 -5.92 -16.94 -6.83
N ASP A 100 -6.45 -15.72 -6.95
CA ASP A 100 -7.88 -15.43 -7.16
C ASP A 100 -8.06 -14.07 -7.85
N GLY A 101 -8.36 -14.09 -9.16
CA GLY A 101 -8.49 -12.87 -9.98
C GLY A 101 -9.66 -11.95 -9.61
N THR A 102 -10.53 -12.32 -8.67
CA THR A 102 -11.64 -11.46 -8.21
C THR A 102 -11.21 -10.40 -7.20
N HIS A 103 -9.99 -10.51 -6.67
CA HIS A 103 -9.47 -9.61 -5.64
C HIS A 103 -8.20 -8.88 -6.11
N ALA A 104 -8.07 -7.63 -5.66
CA ALA A 104 -6.87 -6.85 -5.87
C ALA A 104 -6.65 -5.84 -4.74
N LEU A 105 -5.39 -5.50 -4.49
CA LEU A 105 -5.00 -4.40 -3.62
C LEU A 105 -4.98 -3.09 -4.42
N PRO A 106 -5.40 -1.94 -3.84
CA PRO A 106 -5.14 -0.65 -4.46
C PRO A 106 -3.63 -0.44 -4.58
N VAL A 107 -3.18 0.19 -5.66
CA VAL A 107 -1.76 0.51 -5.91
C VAL A 107 -1.57 2.01 -5.75
N TYR A 108 -0.51 2.42 -5.08
CA TYR A 108 -0.19 3.83 -4.83
C TYR A 108 1.10 4.21 -5.56
N GLY A 109 1.17 5.46 -6.00
CA GLY A 109 2.41 6.02 -6.53
C GLY A 109 3.44 6.15 -5.42
N VAL A 110 4.71 5.91 -5.77
CA VAL A 110 5.85 6.11 -4.87
C VAL A 110 6.85 7.03 -5.55
N ARG A 111 7.43 7.97 -4.80
CA ARG A 111 8.52 8.82 -5.26
C ARG A 111 9.55 9.03 -4.16
N VAL A 112 10.76 9.40 -4.55
CA VAL A 112 11.83 9.80 -3.62
C VAL A 112 12.20 11.24 -3.92
N VAL A 113 12.17 12.09 -2.90
CA VAL A 113 12.58 13.50 -2.98
C VAL A 113 13.54 13.76 -1.83
N ASP A 114 14.75 14.21 -2.14
CA ASP A 114 15.80 14.51 -1.16
C ASP A 114 16.06 13.35 -0.17
N GLY A 115 16.03 12.11 -0.68
CA GLY A 115 16.22 10.89 0.12
C GLY A 115 15.02 10.47 0.96
N VAL A 116 13.89 11.17 0.88
CA VAL A 116 12.64 10.83 1.57
C VAL A 116 11.67 10.14 0.61
N VAL A 117 11.20 8.96 0.99
CA VAL A 117 10.18 8.22 0.26
C VAL A 117 8.80 8.79 0.60
N ALA A 118 8.00 9.08 -0.41
CA ALA A 118 6.63 9.54 -0.27
C ALA A 118 5.67 8.67 -1.08
N VAL A 119 4.47 8.45 -0.53
CA VAL A 119 3.40 7.65 -1.11
C VAL A 119 2.23 8.55 -1.48
N SER A 120 1.62 8.35 -2.65
CA SER A 120 0.42 9.10 -3.03
C SER A 120 -0.71 8.82 -2.04
N ASN A 121 -1.48 9.85 -1.71
CA ASN A 121 -2.62 9.72 -0.79
C ASN A 121 -3.81 8.99 -1.45
N GLU A 122 -3.90 9.07 -2.78
CA GLU A 122 -4.86 8.36 -3.61
C GLU A 122 -4.16 7.23 -4.40
N PRO A 123 -4.84 6.09 -4.62
CA PRO A 123 -4.38 5.05 -5.51
C PRO A 123 -4.26 5.61 -6.91
N LEU A 124 -3.41 4.98 -7.68
CA LEU A 124 -3.34 5.22 -9.11
C LEU A 124 -4.66 4.73 -9.72
N ASP A 125 -5.29 5.62 -10.49
CA ASP A 125 -6.46 5.26 -11.27
C ASP A 125 -6.07 4.13 -12.22
N ARG A 126 -6.64 2.96 -11.98
CA ARG A 126 -6.67 1.90 -12.98
C ARG A 126 -7.64 2.39 -14.03
N GLY A 127 -7.15 3.08 -15.05
CA GLY A 127 -7.97 3.42 -16.21
C GLY A 127 -8.74 2.16 -16.62
N GLY A 128 -10.05 2.19 -16.41
CA GLY A 128 -10.88 0.99 -16.55
C GLY A 128 -10.66 0.39 -17.93
N ARG A 129 -10.34 -0.90 -17.98
CA ARG A 129 -10.55 -1.70 -19.18
C ARG A 129 -11.26 -2.98 -18.74
N PRO A 130 -12.36 -3.33 -19.42
CA PRO A 130 -13.31 -4.37 -19.00
C PRO A 130 -12.69 -5.74 -18.84
#